data_AF-A0A7C9F0S3-F1
#
_entry.id   AF-A0A7C9F0S3-F1
#
_cell.length_a   1.000
_cell.length_b   1.000
_cell.length_c   1.000
_cell.angle_alpha   90.00
_cell.angle_beta   90.00
_cell.angle_gamma   90.00
#
_symmetry.space_group_name_H-M   'P 1'
#
loop_
_entity.id
_entity.type
_entity.pdbx_description
1 polymer ?
#
loop_
_entity_poly.entity_id
_entity_poly.type
_entity_poly.pdbx_seq_one_letter_code
_entity_poly.pdbx_strand_id
1 'polypeptide(L)'
;TIPHVDPLPLGTETAFDVPPHLAPHLATAMDLTRHEVESTILGLQPKPTLLFYDLAHWLPEIASKLGIKSVSYKPVVAACLAMRIAIERSGDKGVSESDHPPQLPPEYPSTDVVLRGTAEWRKYV
;
A
#
# COMPACT_ATOMS: atom_id res chain seq x y z
N THR A 1 15.94 3.21 -11.66
CA THR A 1 15.76 2.17 -10.62
C THR A 1 15.70 2.87 -9.28
N ILE A 2 15.14 2.24 -8.24
CA ILE A 2 15.11 2.85 -6.90
C ILE A 2 16.41 2.56 -6.15
N PRO A 3 16.90 3.47 -5.29
CA PRO A 3 18.01 3.18 -4.37
C PRO A 3 17.70 2.00 -3.47
N HIS A 4 18.71 1.18 -3.20
CA HIS A 4 18.56 0.07 -2.26
C HIS A 4 18.46 0.59 -0.82
N VAL A 5 17.55 0.01 -0.03
CA VAL A 5 17.35 0.31 1.39
C VAL A 5 17.22 -1.01 2.13
N ASP A 6 18.09 -1.27 3.10
CA ASP A 6 18.00 -2.47 3.94
C ASP A 6 16.66 -2.48 4.72
N PRO A 7 15.95 -3.61 4.85
CA PRO A 7 16.32 -4.96 4.43
C PRO A 7 15.59 -5.41 3.15
N LEU A 8 15.36 -4.50 2.19
CA LEU A 8 14.67 -4.87 0.94
C LEU A 8 15.43 -5.99 0.21
N PRO A 9 14.75 -6.95 -0.44
CA PRO A 9 15.44 -7.96 -1.22
C PRO A 9 16.19 -7.33 -2.41
N LEU A 10 17.33 -7.91 -2.79
CA LEU A 10 18.05 -7.49 -3.98
C LEU A 10 17.34 -7.97 -5.24
N GLY A 11 17.35 -7.16 -6.29
CA GLY A 11 16.80 -7.53 -7.60
C GLY A 11 15.28 -7.61 -7.66
N THR A 12 14.56 -7.00 -6.72
CA THR A 12 13.10 -6.84 -6.80
C THR A 12 12.74 -5.96 -7.99
N GLU A 13 11.88 -6.45 -8.87
CA GLU A 13 11.40 -5.68 -10.03
C GLU A 13 10.05 -5.02 -9.74
N THR A 14 9.22 -5.66 -8.93
CA THR A 14 7.86 -5.22 -8.64
C THR A 14 7.62 -5.02 -7.15
N ALA A 15 6.67 -4.13 -6.80
CA ALA A 15 6.25 -3.95 -5.41
C ALA A 15 5.62 -5.23 -4.81
N PHE A 16 5.22 -6.19 -5.64
CA PHE A 16 4.70 -7.49 -5.21
C PHE A 16 5.81 -8.41 -4.68
N ASP A 17 7.06 -8.22 -5.13
CA ASP A 17 8.22 -8.99 -4.66
C ASP A 17 8.66 -8.58 -3.25
N VAL A 18 8.09 -7.50 -2.71
CA VAL A 18 8.40 -6.97 -1.39
C VAL A 18 7.37 -7.47 -0.37
N PRO A 19 7.80 -8.21 0.68
CA PRO A 19 6.91 -8.60 1.77
C PRO A 19 6.16 -7.40 2.38
N PRO A 20 4.87 -7.54 2.75
CA PRO A 20 4.07 -6.41 3.24
C PRO A 20 4.68 -5.65 4.43
N HIS A 21 5.37 -6.36 5.34
CA HIS A 21 6.03 -5.73 6.49
C HIS A 21 7.22 -4.82 6.09
N LEU A 22 7.76 -4.96 4.88
CA LEU A 22 8.82 -4.12 4.32
C LEU A 22 8.30 -2.95 3.48
N ALA A 23 6.99 -2.78 3.34
CA ALA A 23 6.41 -1.64 2.64
C ALA A 23 6.95 -0.26 3.09
N PRO A 24 7.25 0.01 4.38
CA PRO A 24 7.87 1.27 4.80
C PRO A 24 9.28 1.49 4.22
N HIS A 25 10.05 0.42 4.04
CA HIS A 25 11.40 0.50 3.44
C HIS A 25 11.30 0.77 1.94
N LEU A 26 10.31 0.16 1.26
CA LEU A 26 10.01 0.48 -0.14
C LEU A 26 9.59 1.96 -0.30
N ALA A 27 8.76 2.47 0.61
CA ALA A 27 8.41 3.90 0.62
C ALA A 27 9.64 4.79 0.83
N THR A 28 10.54 4.42 1.75
CA THR A 28 11.81 5.13 1.98
C THR A 28 12.69 5.13 0.73
N ALA A 29 12.82 3.99 0.05
CA ALA A 29 13.56 3.89 -1.21
C ALA A 29 12.95 4.79 -2.30
N MET A 30 11.62 4.86 -2.39
CA MET A 30 10.92 5.77 -3.30
C MET A 30 11.15 7.24 -2.94
N ASP A 31 11.19 7.60 -1.66
CA ASP A 31 11.44 8.98 -1.21
C ASP A 31 12.83 9.47 -1.60
N LEU A 32 13.83 8.59 -1.61
CA LEU A 32 15.18 8.92 -2.09
C LEU A 32 15.23 9.28 -3.58
N THR A 33 14.22 8.89 -4.38
CA THR A 33 14.12 9.28 -5.80
C THR A 33 13.52 10.66 -6.02
N ARG A 34 12.99 11.31 -4.98
CA ARG A 34 12.23 12.57 -5.07
C ARG A 34 12.97 13.65 -5.88
N HIS A 35 14.23 13.90 -5.56
CA HIS A 35 15.03 14.94 -6.22
C HIS A 35 15.25 14.65 -7.71
N GLU A 36 15.56 13.40 -8.05
CA GLU A 36 15.76 12.98 -9.44
C GLU A 36 14.46 13.12 -10.26
N VAL A 37 13.34 12.72 -9.69
CA VAL A 37 12.03 12.84 -10.34
C VAL A 37 11.63 14.31 -10.50
N GLU A 38 11.83 15.15 -9.49
CA GLU A 38 11.58 16.59 -9.59
C GLU A 38 12.41 17.24 -10.71
N SER A 39 13.70 16.95 -10.73
CA SER A 39 14.61 17.42 -11.78
C SER A 39 14.19 16.93 -13.16
N THR A 40 13.73 15.68 -13.26
CA THR A 40 13.25 15.11 -14.52
C THR A 40 12.02 15.86 -15.02
N ILE A 41 11.01 16.07 -14.15
CA ILE A 41 9.78 16.79 -14.51
C ILE A 41 10.09 18.22 -14.98
N LEU A 42 11.03 18.90 -14.32
CA LEU A 42 11.48 20.25 -14.70
C LEU A 42 12.19 20.28 -16.07
N GLY A 43 12.90 19.22 -16.42
CA GLY A 43 13.62 19.08 -17.69
C GLY A 43 12.74 18.70 -18.88
N LEU A 44 11.52 18.21 -18.66
CA LEU A 44 10.64 17.77 -19.75
C LEU A 44 10.18 18.93 -20.65
N GLN A 45 10.27 18.71 -21.96
CA GLN A 45 9.77 19.62 -22.99
C GLN A 45 8.92 18.83 -24.01
N PRO A 46 7.64 19.19 -24.22
CA PRO A 46 6.91 20.27 -23.54
C PRO A 46 6.62 19.93 -22.06
N LYS A 47 6.41 20.97 -21.25
CA LYS A 47 6.02 20.81 -19.84
C LYS A 47 4.74 19.98 -19.74
N PRO A 48 4.70 18.91 -18.92
CA PRO A 48 3.51 18.10 -18.76
C PRO A 48 2.37 18.89 -18.10
N THR A 49 1.13 18.60 -18.50
CA THR A 49 -0.09 19.21 -17.93
C THR A 49 -0.78 18.31 -16.91
N LEU A 50 -0.43 17.02 -16.92
CA LEU A 50 -1.00 15.97 -16.07
C LEU A 50 0.09 14.97 -15.66
N LEU A 51 0.10 14.56 -14.40
CA LEU A 51 0.98 13.54 -13.84
C LEU A 51 0.15 12.41 -13.24
N PHE A 52 0.51 11.16 -13.53
CA PHE A 52 -0.06 9.97 -12.89
C PHE A 52 0.98 9.37 -11.94
N TYR A 53 0.54 8.91 -10.77
CA TYR A 53 1.43 8.32 -9.76
C TYR A 53 0.69 7.32 -8.88
N ASP A 54 1.39 6.32 -8.33
CA ASP A 54 0.77 5.24 -7.53
C ASP A 54 1.25 5.19 -6.07
N LEU A 55 2.55 5.34 -5.80
CA LEU A 55 3.17 5.20 -4.48
C LEU A 55 3.91 6.46 -4.00
N ALA A 56 4.33 7.32 -4.92
CA ALA A 56 5.10 8.53 -4.62
C ALA A 56 4.21 9.63 -4.01
N HIS A 57 3.99 9.57 -2.69
CA HIS A 57 3.11 10.49 -1.97
C HIS A 57 3.55 11.96 -2.04
N TRP A 58 4.82 12.22 -2.35
CA TRP A 58 5.40 13.56 -2.54
C TRP A 58 5.14 14.16 -3.93
N LEU A 59 4.68 13.39 -4.91
CA LEU A 59 4.44 13.91 -6.26
C LEU A 59 3.36 14.99 -6.35
N PRO A 60 2.22 14.91 -5.64
CA PRO A 60 1.23 15.98 -5.62
C PRO A 60 1.78 17.33 -5.18
N GLU A 61 2.72 17.33 -4.22
CA GLU A 61 3.37 18.56 -3.75
C GLU A 61 4.21 19.20 -4.86
N ILE A 62 5.02 18.40 -5.56
CA ILE A 62 5.81 18.85 -6.71
C ILE A 62 4.89 19.34 -7.84
N ALA A 63 3.87 18.55 -8.18
CA ALA A 63 2.92 18.89 -9.23
C ALA A 63 2.21 20.23 -8.93
N SER A 64 1.78 20.44 -7.68
CA SER A 64 1.17 21.68 -7.24
C SER A 64 2.11 22.89 -7.40
N LYS A 65 3.37 22.78 -6.97
CA LYS A 65 4.39 23.83 -7.15
C LYS A 65 4.63 24.20 -8.61
N LEU A 66 4.47 23.22 -9.51
CA LEU A 66 4.66 23.41 -10.94
C LEU A 66 3.35 23.75 -11.68
N GLY A 67 2.20 23.86 -11.00
CA GLY A 67 0.91 24.11 -11.66
C GLY A 67 0.44 22.96 -12.56
N ILE A 68 0.88 21.74 -12.26
CA ILE A 68 0.55 20.51 -12.99
C ILE A 68 -0.57 19.77 -12.24
N LYS A 69 -1.57 19.24 -12.95
CA LYS A 69 -2.58 18.39 -12.32
C LYS A 69 -1.99 17.02 -12.02
N SER A 70 -2.32 16.43 -10.87
CA SER A 70 -1.86 15.09 -10.49
C SER A 70 -3.02 14.15 -10.23
N VAL A 71 -2.91 12.90 -10.66
CA VAL A 71 -3.89 11.83 -10.46
C VAL A 71 -3.20 10.66 -9.78
N SER A 72 -3.72 10.26 -8.61
CA SER A 72 -3.29 9.03 -7.96
C SER A 72 -3.92 7.84 -8.69
N TYR A 73 -3.09 7.05 -9.35
CA TYR A 73 -3.45 5.79 -9.98
C TYR A 73 -3.04 4.64 -9.07
N LYS A 74 -4.00 3.94 -8.46
CA LYS A 74 -3.70 2.77 -7.62
C LYS A 74 -4.15 1.51 -8.36
N PRO A 75 -3.23 0.63 -8.79
CA PRO A 75 -3.57 -0.66 -9.43
C PRO A 75 -4.07 -1.69 -8.41
N VAL A 76 -4.83 -1.24 -7.42
CA VAL A 76 -5.35 -2.03 -6.30
C VAL A 76 -6.82 -2.35 -6.58
N VAL A 77 -7.24 -3.58 -6.34
CA VAL A 77 -8.66 -3.99 -6.45
C VAL A 77 -9.51 -3.07 -5.56
N ALA A 78 -10.66 -2.62 -6.07
CA ALA A 78 -11.57 -1.71 -5.35
C ALA A 78 -11.88 -2.18 -3.91
N ALA A 79 -11.93 -3.50 -3.68
CA ALA A 79 -12.10 -4.12 -2.38
C ALA A 79 -10.99 -3.77 -1.37
N CYS A 80 -9.72 -3.79 -1.79
CA CYS A 80 -8.59 -3.45 -0.92
C CYS A 80 -8.57 -1.94 -0.57
N LEU A 81 -8.96 -1.08 -1.51
CA LEU A 81 -9.12 0.35 -1.24
C LEU A 81 -10.29 0.61 -0.28
N ALA A 82 -11.43 -0.06 -0.50
CA ALA A 82 -12.59 0.02 0.38
C ALA A 82 -12.28 -0.48 1.79
N MET A 83 -11.54 -1.59 1.93
CA MET A 83 -11.06 -2.09 3.23
C MET A 83 -10.16 -1.07 3.92
N ARG A 84 -9.16 -0.51 3.23
CA ARG A 84 -8.31 0.53 3.81
C ARG A 84 -9.11 1.73 4.31
N ILE A 85 -10.03 2.25 3.49
CA ILE A 85 -10.88 3.38 3.87
C ILE A 85 -11.78 3.00 5.05
N ALA A 86 -12.31 1.78 5.10
CA ALA A 86 -13.13 1.30 6.21
C ALA A 86 -12.32 1.22 7.50
N ILE A 87 -11.10 0.67 7.45
CA ILE A 87 -10.16 0.59 8.58
C ILE A 87 -9.75 1.99 9.07
N GLU A 88 -9.43 2.90 8.15
CA GLU A 88 -9.07 4.29 8.46
C GLU A 88 -10.26 5.05 9.10
N ARG A 89 -11.49 4.75 8.69
CA ARG A 89 -12.72 5.35 9.23
C ARG A 89 -13.18 4.73 10.54
N SER A 90 -12.86 3.47 10.82
CA SER A 90 -13.20 2.84 12.10
C SER A 90 -12.40 3.42 13.27
N GLY A 91 -11.28 4.11 12.98
CA GLY A 91 -10.33 4.55 14.00
C GLY A 91 -9.74 3.35 14.75
N ASP A 92 -8.79 3.60 15.66
CA ASP A 92 -8.24 2.60 16.57
C ASP A 92 -9.27 2.20 17.66
N LYS A 93 -10.50 1.89 17.23
CA LYS A 93 -11.43 1.14 18.06
C LYS A 93 -10.95 -0.28 17.97
N GLY A 94 -10.00 -0.62 18.83
CA GLY A 94 -9.64 -2.01 19.10
C GLY A 94 -10.92 -2.84 19.18
N VAL A 95 -10.88 -4.02 18.58
CA VAL A 95 -11.96 -5.02 18.58
C VAL A 95 -12.65 -4.98 19.94
N SER A 96 -13.85 -4.39 19.98
CA SER A 96 -14.64 -4.31 21.19
C SER A 96 -15.07 -5.74 21.52
N GLU A 97 -15.16 -6.13 22.79
CA GLU A 97 -15.66 -7.46 23.18
C GLU A 97 -17.04 -7.80 22.57
N SER A 98 -17.78 -6.81 22.05
CA SER A 98 -18.98 -7.04 21.24
C SER A 98 -18.75 -7.66 19.85
N ASP A 99 -17.51 -7.74 19.38
CA ASP A 99 -17.09 -8.38 18.12
C ASP A 99 -16.78 -9.87 18.30
N HIS A 100 -17.19 -10.48 19.43
CA HIS A 100 -17.20 -11.92 19.53
C HIS A 100 -18.04 -12.50 18.37
N PRO A 101 -17.48 -13.41 17.56
CA PRO A 101 -18.28 -14.10 16.55
C PRO A 101 -19.46 -14.77 17.27
N PRO A 102 -20.66 -14.77 16.67
CA PRO A 102 -21.80 -15.48 17.24
C PRO A 102 -21.37 -16.89 17.60
N GLN A 103 -21.82 -17.39 18.77
CA GLN A 103 -21.53 -18.76 19.20
C GLN A 103 -21.79 -19.70 18.03
N LEU A 104 -20.73 -20.35 17.57
CA LEU A 104 -20.79 -21.24 16.43
C LEU A 104 -21.79 -22.35 16.74
N PRO A 105 -22.66 -22.75 15.80
CA PRO A 105 -23.51 -23.90 15.98
C PRO A 105 -22.67 -25.11 16.43
N PRO A 106 -23.21 -26.01 17.26
CA PRO A 106 -22.46 -27.16 17.80
C PRO A 106 -21.78 -28.02 16.73
N GLU A 107 -22.28 -27.94 15.49
CA GLU A 107 -21.85 -28.72 14.33
C GLU A 107 -20.76 -28.01 13.48
N TYR A 108 -20.20 -26.89 13.97
CA TYR A 108 -19.17 -26.13 13.26
C TYR A 108 -17.79 -26.21 13.93
N PRO A 109 -16.69 -26.33 13.16
CA PRO A 109 -16.66 -26.48 11.71
C PRO A 109 -17.05 -27.90 11.29
N SER A 110 -17.69 -28.01 10.11
CA SER A 110 -17.92 -29.28 9.44
C SER A 110 -16.59 -30.02 9.24
N THR A 111 -16.59 -31.34 9.40
CA THR A 111 -15.42 -32.19 9.14
C THR A 111 -14.93 -32.11 7.69
N ASP A 112 -15.78 -31.64 6.76
CA ASP A 112 -15.45 -31.50 5.35
C ASP A 112 -14.77 -30.17 5.01
N VAL A 113 -14.88 -29.16 5.89
CA VAL A 113 -14.36 -27.81 5.64
C VAL A 113 -13.65 -27.28 6.88
N VAL A 114 -12.33 -27.44 6.91
CA VAL A 114 -11.46 -26.87 7.95
C VAL A 114 -11.18 -25.41 7.61
N LEU A 115 -11.93 -24.48 8.22
CA LEU A 115 -11.58 -23.07 8.20
C LEU A 115 -10.44 -22.81 9.19
N ARG A 116 -9.24 -22.55 8.67
CA ARG A 116 -8.09 -22.15 9.48
C ARG A 116 -8.25 -20.68 9.86
N GLY A 117 -8.38 -20.42 11.16
CA GLY A 117 -8.52 -19.08 11.70
C GLY A 117 -7.35 -18.14 11.35
N THR A 118 -7.65 -16.85 11.32
CA THR A 118 -6.72 -15.73 11.01
C THR A 118 -5.58 -15.54 12.03
N ALA A 119 -5.36 -16.47 12.96
CA ALA A 119 -4.17 -16.46 13.80
C ALA A 119 -2.94 -17.08 13.07
N GLU A 120 -3.16 -17.97 12.11
CA GLU A 120 -2.08 -18.69 11.42
C GLU A 120 -1.42 -17.88 10.29
N TRP A 121 -2.09 -16.87 9.71
CA TRP A 121 -1.48 -16.05 8.65
C TRP A 121 -0.36 -15.14 9.18
N ARG A 122 -0.38 -14.77 10.48
CA ARG A 122 0.67 -13.95 11.11
C ARG A 122 2.03 -14.66 11.21
N LYS A 123 2.09 -15.97 10.94
CA LYS A 123 3.35 -16.73 10.93
C LYS A 123 4.04 -16.74 9.56
N TYR A 124 3.36 -16.26 8.52
CA TYR A 124 3.84 -16.31 7.13
C TYR A 124 3.90 -14.92 6.47
N VAL A 125 3.87 -13.85 7.26
CA VAL A 125 4.03 -12.46 6.80
C VAL A 125 5.12 -11.77 7.60
#